data_AF-A0A8C0XA93-F1
#
_entry.id   AF-A0A8C0XA93-F1
#
_cell.length_a   1.000
_cell.length_b   1.000
_cell.length_c   1.000
_cell.angle_alpha   90.00
_cell.angle_beta   90.00
_cell.angle_gamma   90.00
#
_symmetry.space_group_name_H-M   'P 1'
#
loop_
_entity.id
_entity.type
_entity.pdbx_description
1 polymer ?
#
loop_
_entity_poly.entity_id
_entity_poly.type
_entity_poly.pdbx_seq_one_letter_code
_entity_poly.pdbx_strand_id
1 'polypeptide(L)'
;MVLNSVDKVIQLQKNTANIRNICVLAHVDHGKTTLADCLISSNGIISSRLAGKLRYLDSREDEQVRGITMKSSAISLHYARGTEEYLINLIDSPGHVDFSSEVSTAVRICDGCIIVVDAVEGVCPQTQAVLRQAWLERIRPVLVINKLDRLIVELKFTPQEAYSHLKNILEQINALTGTLFTSKVLEERAEREAEARVNPNSEQGEQVYDWSTGLEDTDDSHLYFSPEQGNVVFTSAIDGWGFGIEHFAKIYSEKIGIRKEVLLKTLWGDYYMNMKAKKIMKVEQAKGKKPLFVQLILENIWSLYDAVLRKDKEKVDKIVTSLGLKLGAREARHSDPKVQISAICSQWLPVSHAVLAMVCHKLPSPLDITSERVERLMCTGSQTFDSLPPETQALKEAFMNCGGEDTAPVIIFVSKMFAVDVKALPQNKPRPLTQEEIAQRRERARKRHAEKLAATRGQTPTEPGQDGGVLEPNPQGEELRGIAFPSRLTFGHLPFPVNRHFCQCSFYSLFPLSFQVGSLVKQSLLGT
;
A
#
# COMPACT_ATOMS: atom_id res chain seq x y z
N MET A 1 4.63 -15.80 -8.43
CA MET A 1 3.27 -16.25 -8.84
C MET A 1 2.72 -15.15 -9.73
N VAL A 2 2.05 -15.47 -10.85
CA VAL A 2 1.55 -14.44 -11.78
C VAL A 2 0.04 -14.59 -11.94
N LEU A 3 -0.66 -13.48 -11.74
CA LEU A 3 -2.12 -13.39 -11.67
C LEU A 3 -2.74 -13.36 -13.08
N ASN A 4 -2.77 -14.52 -13.76
CA ASN A 4 -3.02 -14.59 -15.21
C ASN A 4 -4.47 -14.83 -15.65
N SER A 5 -5.42 -15.16 -14.76
CA SER A 5 -6.83 -15.33 -15.14
C SER A 5 -7.76 -14.45 -14.30
N VAL A 6 -8.55 -13.63 -14.99
CA VAL A 6 -9.61 -12.79 -14.40
C VAL A 6 -10.65 -13.66 -13.69
N ASP A 7 -10.94 -14.84 -14.25
CA ASP A 7 -11.86 -15.83 -13.68
C ASP A 7 -11.45 -16.26 -12.26
N LYS A 8 -10.14 -16.34 -12.00
CA LYS A 8 -9.62 -16.69 -10.67
C LYS A 8 -9.81 -15.55 -9.66
N VAL A 9 -9.70 -14.30 -10.09
CA VAL A 9 -10.04 -13.14 -9.25
C VAL A 9 -11.53 -13.17 -8.91
N ILE A 10 -12.40 -13.43 -9.90
CA ILE A 10 -13.85 -13.53 -9.69
C ILE A 10 -14.18 -14.69 -8.72
N GLN A 11 -13.53 -15.85 -8.86
CA GLN A 11 -13.72 -16.98 -7.95
C GLN A 11 -13.31 -16.64 -6.51
N LEU A 12 -12.22 -15.90 -6.32
CA LEU A 12 -11.78 -15.46 -4.99
C LEU A 12 -12.65 -14.32 -4.43
N GLN A 13 -13.20 -13.44 -5.27
CA GLN A 13 -14.16 -12.42 -4.87
C GLN A 13 -15.47 -13.01 -4.34
N LYS A 14 -15.87 -14.21 -4.79
CA LYS A 14 -17.01 -14.93 -4.22
C LYS A 14 -16.74 -15.49 -2.81
N ASN A 15 -15.47 -15.65 -2.42
CA ASN A 15 -15.09 -16.10 -1.08
C ASN A 15 -14.74 -14.90 -0.18
N THR A 16 -15.78 -14.26 0.36
CA THR A 16 -15.69 -13.05 1.21
C THR A 16 -14.76 -13.22 2.42
N ALA A 17 -14.71 -14.41 3.03
CA ALA A 17 -13.82 -14.73 4.16
C ALA A 17 -12.32 -14.54 3.85
N ASN A 18 -11.92 -14.65 2.58
CA ASN A 18 -10.53 -14.53 2.13
C ASN A 18 -10.19 -13.17 1.49
N ILE A 19 -11.11 -12.20 1.52
CA ILE A 19 -10.86 -10.82 1.08
C ILE A 19 -10.28 -10.02 2.24
N ARG A 20 -9.31 -9.14 1.97
CA ARG A 20 -8.80 -8.14 2.92
C ARG A 20 -8.69 -6.78 2.23
N ASN A 21 -9.48 -5.81 2.67
CA ASN A 21 -9.36 -4.42 2.19
C ASN A 21 -8.41 -3.66 3.12
N ILE A 22 -7.30 -3.17 2.57
CA ILE A 22 -6.20 -2.57 3.36
C ILE A 22 -5.79 -1.21 2.81
N CYS A 23 -5.57 -0.23 3.68
CA CYS A 23 -4.91 1.03 3.30
C CYS A 23 -3.46 1.10 3.82
N VAL A 24 -2.57 1.73 3.05
CA VAL A 24 -1.20 2.06 3.53
C VAL A 24 -1.17 3.50 4.02
N LEU A 25 -0.95 3.64 5.32
CA LEU A 25 -0.97 4.87 6.08
C LEU A 25 0.44 5.25 6.52
N ALA A 26 0.92 6.45 6.19
CA ALA A 26 2.29 6.86 6.48
C ALA A 26 2.44 8.39 6.49
N HIS A 27 3.51 8.88 7.12
CA HIS A 27 4.00 10.23 6.86
C HIS A 27 4.59 10.34 5.43
N VAL A 28 4.75 11.57 4.94
CA VAL A 28 5.51 11.88 3.72
C VAL A 28 6.90 11.23 3.81
N ASP A 29 7.37 10.69 2.69
CA ASP A 29 8.68 10.04 2.53
C ASP A 29 9.01 8.87 3.47
N HIS A 30 8.08 8.35 4.30
CA HIS A 30 8.28 7.12 5.09
C HIS A 30 8.34 5.82 4.24
N GLY A 31 8.36 5.96 2.91
CA GLY A 31 8.56 4.85 1.96
C GLY A 31 7.29 4.06 1.63
N LYS A 32 6.10 4.64 1.90
CA LYS A 32 4.78 4.10 1.55
C LYS A 32 4.69 3.59 0.10
N THR A 33 4.92 4.48 -0.88
CA THR A 33 4.82 4.15 -2.31
C THR A 33 5.88 3.11 -2.73
N THR A 34 7.07 3.16 -2.12
CA THR A 34 8.12 2.15 -2.32
C THR A 34 7.68 0.77 -1.82
N LEU A 35 7.07 0.70 -0.63
CA LEU A 35 6.51 -0.53 -0.08
C LEU A 35 5.37 -1.06 -0.96
N ALA A 36 4.46 -0.21 -1.42
CA ALA A 36 3.38 -0.57 -2.33
C ALA A 36 3.94 -1.18 -3.64
N ASP A 37 4.91 -0.54 -4.28
CA ASP A 37 5.59 -1.09 -5.48
C ASP A 37 6.20 -2.48 -5.22
N CYS A 38 6.78 -2.72 -4.04
CA CYS A 38 7.32 -4.05 -3.68
C CYS A 38 6.21 -5.12 -3.56
N LEU A 39 5.05 -4.76 -2.99
CA LEU A 39 3.88 -5.66 -2.94
C LEU A 39 3.39 -6.02 -4.35
N ILE A 40 3.31 -5.03 -5.24
CA ILE A 40 2.87 -5.18 -6.63
C ILE A 40 3.87 -6.02 -7.46
N SER A 41 5.17 -5.79 -7.25
CA SER A 41 6.27 -6.58 -7.84
C SER A 41 6.17 -8.07 -7.54
N SER A 42 5.87 -8.45 -6.28
CA SER A 42 5.72 -9.87 -5.88
C SER A 42 4.53 -10.57 -6.56
N ASN A 43 3.56 -9.81 -7.07
CA ASN A 43 2.41 -10.33 -7.80
C ASN A 43 2.70 -10.55 -9.29
N GLY A 44 3.90 -10.18 -9.76
CA GLY A 44 4.30 -10.27 -11.16
C GLY A 44 3.68 -9.19 -12.06
N ILE A 45 2.98 -8.21 -11.49
CA ILE A 45 2.37 -7.08 -12.22
C ILE A 45 3.46 -6.12 -12.74
N ILE A 46 4.54 -5.96 -11.96
CA ILE A 46 5.72 -5.15 -12.31
C ILE A 46 6.97 -6.03 -12.20
N SER A 47 7.96 -5.80 -13.07
CA SER A 47 9.27 -6.46 -12.91
C SER A 47 9.99 -5.96 -11.65
N SER A 48 10.63 -6.85 -10.90
CA SER A 48 11.25 -6.51 -9.61
C SER A 48 12.39 -5.49 -9.68
N ARG A 49 12.90 -5.16 -10.88
CA ARG A 49 13.90 -4.11 -11.11
C ARG A 49 13.30 -2.70 -11.21
N LEU A 50 12.02 -2.60 -11.53
CA LEU A 50 11.26 -1.34 -11.61
C LEU A 50 10.53 -1.01 -10.29
N ALA A 51 10.36 -2.02 -9.42
CA ALA A 51 9.80 -1.86 -8.09
C ALA A 51 10.56 -0.80 -7.27
N GLY A 52 9.83 0.09 -6.61
CA GLY A 52 10.33 1.13 -5.73
C GLY A 52 10.85 2.37 -6.46
N LYS A 53 10.99 2.30 -7.79
CA LYS A 53 11.47 3.39 -8.64
C LYS A 53 10.39 3.96 -9.56
N LEU A 54 9.47 3.10 -10.02
CA LEU A 54 8.42 3.48 -10.96
C LEU A 54 7.28 4.24 -10.27
N ARG A 55 6.98 3.95 -8.99
CA ARG A 55 5.84 4.50 -8.25
C ARG A 55 4.53 4.24 -8.99
N TYR A 56 4.22 2.97 -9.22
CA TYR A 56 3.16 2.55 -10.16
C TYR A 56 1.77 3.08 -9.84
N LEU A 57 1.48 3.35 -8.56
CA LEU A 57 0.20 3.90 -8.10
C LEU A 57 0.09 5.43 -8.23
N ASP A 58 1.22 6.13 -8.35
CA ASP A 58 1.31 7.56 -8.69
C ASP A 58 1.14 7.71 -10.22
N SER A 59 -0.05 7.39 -10.73
CA SER A 59 -0.29 7.31 -12.18
C SER A 59 -0.39 8.68 -12.88
N ARG A 60 -0.54 9.77 -12.12
CA ARG A 60 -0.71 11.11 -12.67
C ARG A 60 0.64 11.81 -12.88
N GLU A 61 0.76 12.56 -13.96
CA GLU A 61 1.99 13.32 -14.28
C GLU A 61 2.37 14.31 -13.17
N ASP A 62 1.38 14.96 -12.52
CA ASP A 62 1.62 15.91 -11.43
C ASP A 62 2.09 15.24 -10.12
N GLU A 63 1.77 13.96 -9.90
CA GLU A 63 2.29 13.18 -8.78
C GLU A 63 3.74 12.76 -9.02
N GLN A 64 4.05 12.31 -10.24
CA GLN A 64 5.41 11.91 -10.63
C GLN A 64 6.37 13.10 -10.62
N VAL A 65 5.95 14.27 -11.11
CA VAL A 65 6.76 15.50 -11.10
C VAL A 65 7.02 16.01 -9.67
N ARG A 66 6.02 15.93 -8.78
CA ARG A 66 6.16 16.39 -7.38
C ARG A 66 6.82 15.36 -6.47
N GLY A 67 6.84 14.09 -6.85
CA GLY A 67 7.35 13.00 -6.02
C GLY A 67 6.48 12.70 -4.79
N ILE A 68 5.18 13.04 -4.82
CA ILE A 68 4.22 12.75 -3.75
C ILE A 68 2.92 12.17 -4.30
N THR A 69 2.38 11.15 -3.64
CA THR A 69 1.02 10.66 -3.88
C THR A 69 0.04 11.76 -3.47
N MET A 70 -0.85 12.19 -4.38
CA MET A 70 -1.88 13.19 -4.10
C MET A 70 -3.27 12.58 -4.12
N LYS A 71 -3.50 11.56 -4.96
CA LYS A 71 -4.74 10.80 -5.05
C LYS A 71 -4.54 9.39 -4.54
N SER A 72 -5.46 8.96 -3.66
CA SER A 72 -5.55 7.54 -3.32
C SER A 72 -5.88 6.68 -4.54
N SER A 73 -5.07 5.64 -4.79
CA SER A 73 -5.17 4.66 -5.88
C SER A 73 -5.39 3.26 -5.31
N ALA A 74 -6.08 2.37 -6.04
CA ALA A 74 -6.41 1.03 -5.57
C ALA A 74 -5.92 -0.07 -6.54
N ILE A 75 -5.42 -1.18 -5.99
CA ILE A 75 -4.99 -2.36 -6.75
C ILE A 75 -5.31 -3.67 -5.99
N SER A 76 -5.76 -4.69 -6.70
CA SER A 76 -5.98 -6.02 -6.12
C SER A 76 -4.73 -6.90 -6.27
N LEU A 77 -4.33 -7.54 -5.17
CA LEU A 77 -3.18 -8.43 -5.08
C LEU A 77 -3.65 -9.85 -4.71
N HIS A 78 -3.01 -10.88 -5.26
CA HIS A 78 -3.25 -12.29 -4.97
C HIS A 78 -2.13 -12.82 -4.08
N TYR A 79 -2.49 -13.37 -2.92
CA TYR A 79 -1.53 -13.98 -2.01
C TYR A 79 -1.95 -15.41 -1.68
N ALA A 80 -1.17 -16.38 -2.16
CA ALA A 80 -1.35 -17.79 -1.82
C ALA A 80 -0.43 -18.18 -0.66
N ARG A 81 -1.00 -18.67 0.44
CA ARG A 81 -0.32 -19.16 1.63
C ARG A 81 -0.60 -20.65 1.82
N GLY A 82 0.25 -21.49 1.24
CA GLY A 82 0.05 -22.94 1.26
C GLY A 82 -1.18 -23.34 0.44
N THR A 83 -2.24 -23.78 1.10
CA THR A 83 -3.53 -24.15 0.49
C THR A 83 -4.55 -23.02 0.45
N GLU A 84 -4.33 -21.94 1.21
CA GLU A 84 -5.25 -20.82 1.29
C GLU A 84 -4.87 -19.74 0.26
N GLU A 85 -5.85 -19.20 -0.43
CA GLU A 85 -5.66 -18.10 -1.36
C GLU A 85 -6.47 -16.87 -0.93
N TYR A 86 -5.79 -15.74 -0.84
CA TYR A 86 -6.33 -14.47 -0.37
C TYR A 86 -6.34 -13.43 -1.49
N LEU A 87 -7.38 -12.60 -1.50
CA LEU A 87 -7.49 -11.42 -2.34
C LEU A 87 -7.33 -10.16 -1.48
N ILE A 88 -6.24 -9.44 -1.67
CA ILE A 88 -5.87 -8.29 -0.85
C ILE A 88 -6.06 -7.04 -1.71
N ASN A 89 -7.08 -6.24 -1.39
CA ASN A 89 -7.34 -4.97 -2.07
C ASN A 89 -6.53 -3.88 -1.36
N LEU A 90 -5.45 -3.45 -1.99
CA LEU A 90 -4.52 -2.44 -1.50
C LEU A 90 -4.97 -1.05 -1.97
N ILE A 91 -5.30 -0.17 -1.04
CA ILE A 91 -5.50 1.27 -1.29
C ILE A 91 -4.26 2.02 -0.79
N ASP A 92 -3.56 2.66 -1.70
CA ASP A 92 -2.44 3.54 -1.35
C ASP A 92 -2.99 4.96 -1.13
N SER A 93 -2.95 5.48 0.10
CA SER A 93 -3.46 6.82 0.42
C SER A 93 -2.35 7.88 0.37
N PRO A 94 -2.65 9.17 0.18
CA PRO A 94 -1.62 10.21 0.24
C PRO A 94 -1.03 10.35 1.66
N GLY A 95 0.27 10.70 1.75
CA GLY A 95 0.97 10.88 3.04
C GLY A 95 1.06 12.32 3.54
N HIS A 96 0.59 13.30 2.74
CA HIS A 96 0.71 14.72 3.04
C HIS A 96 -0.56 15.27 3.72
N VAL A 97 -0.40 16.14 4.72
CA VAL A 97 -1.50 16.67 5.57
C VAL A 97 -2.61 17.38 4.80
N ASP A 98 -2.26 18.09 3.73
CA ASP A 98 -3.22 18.79 2.85
C ASP A 98 -4.24 17.83 2.20
N PHE A 99 -3.90 16.54 2.08
CA PHE A 99 -4.77 15.50 1.51
C PHE A 99 -5.40 14.61 2.60
N SER A 100 -5.47 15.08 3.85
CA SER A 100 -6.08 14.35 4.98
C SER A 100 -7.54 13.90 4.75
N SER A 101 -8.30 14.60 3.90
CA SER A 101 -9.64 14.17 3.44
C SER A 101 -9.58 12.92 2.53
N GLU A 102 -8.54 12.77 1.73
CA GLU A 102 -8.29 11.57 0.91
C GLU A 102 -7.76 10.39 1.72
N VAL A 103 -7.09 10.66 2.86
CA VAL A 103 -6.73 9.63 3.84
C VAL A 103 -7.98 9.12 4.56
N SER A 104 -8.83 10.02 5.09
CA SER A 104 -10.08 9.63 5.77
C SER A 104 -11.03 8.85 4.86
N THR A 105 -11.20 9.26 3.60
CA THR A 105 -12.02 8.50 2.63
C THR A 105 -11.41 7.13 2.31
N ALA A 106 -10.09 7.01 2.14
CA ALA A 106 -9.43 5.71 1.95
C ALA A 106 -9.57 4.78 3.17
N VAL A 107 -9.42 5.32 4.39
CA VAL A 107 -9.55 4.58 5.65
C VAL A 107 -10.96 3.99 5.82
N ARG A 108 -12.02 4.75 5.51
CA ARG A 108 -13.41 4.27 5.63
C ARG A 108 -13.72 3.03 4.80
N ILE A 109 -13.10 2.89 3.63
CA ILE A 109 -13.29 1.76 2.70
C ILE A 109 -12.55 0.50 3.18
N CYS A 110 -11.49 0.64 3.99
CA CYS A 110 -10.59 -0.47 4.31
C CYS A 110 -10.92 -1.09 5.68
N ASP A 111 -10.91 -2.41 5.78
CA ASP A 111 -11.20 -3.12 7.03
C ASP A 111 -10.06 -2.95 8.04
N GLY A 112 -8.82 -2.83 7.54
CA GLY A 112 -7.62 -2.52 8.33
C GLY A 112 -6.62 -1.63 7.62
N CYS A 113 -5.55 -1.25 8.32
CA CYS A 113 -4.46 -0.46 7.74
C CYS A 113 -3.08 -1.01 8.08
N ILE A 114 -2.12 -0.63 7.23
CA ILE A 114 -0.69 -0.76 7.48
C ILE A 114 -0.17 0.64 7.83
N ILE A 115 0.28 0.84 9.07
CA ILE A 115 0.97 2.05 9.51
C ILE A 115 2.45 1.88 9.21
N VAL A 116 3.00 2.69 8.32
CA VAL A 116 4.43 2.69 7.96
C VAL A 116 5.16 3.80 8.71
N VAL A 117 6.24 3.45 9.40
CA VAL A 117 7.07 4.37 10.20
C VAL A 117 8.54 4.21 9.79
N ASP A 118 9.24 5.31 9.50
CA ASP A 118 10.68 5.29 9.25
C ASP A 118 11.47 4.98 10.54
N ALA A 119 12.35 3.99 10.47
CA ALA A 119 13.24 3.61 11.56
C ALA A 119 14.24 4.71 11.98
N VAL A 120 14.57 5.67 11.11
CA VAL A 120 15.47 6.79 11.41
C VAL A 120 14.72 7.94 12.07
N GLU A 121 13.62 8.37 11.46
CA GLU A 121 12.85 9.55 11.90
C GLU A 121 11.96 9.22 13.12
N GLY A 122 11.59 7.96 13.30
CA GLY A 122 10.72 7.51 14.38
C GLY A 122 9.29 8.04 14.21
N VAL A 123 8.64 8.33 15.33
CA VAL A 123 7.22 8.70 15.33
C VAL A 123 7.02 10.21 15.16
N CYS A 124 6.55 10.61 13.98
CA CYS A 124 6.29 12.01 13.66
C CYS A 124 4.87 12.45 14.09
N PRO A 125 4.59 13.75 14.27
CA PRO A 125 3.24 14.26 14.56
C PRO A 125 2.18 13.86 13.51
N GLN A 126 2.59 13.70 12.24
CA GLN A 126 1.68 13.22 11.19
C GLN A 126 1.33 11.73 11.37
N THR A 127 2.28 10.90 11.84
CA THR A 127 1.99 9.52 12.24
C THR A 127 0.94 9.46 13.34
N GLN A 128 0.98 10.38 14.31
CA GLN A 128 -0.05 10.49 15.37
C GLN A 128 -1.42 10.84 14.80
N ALA A 129 -1.49 11.83 13.89
CA ALA A 129 -2.74 12.25 13.26
C ALA A 129 -3.38 11.11 12.44
N VAL A 130 -2.56 10.35 11.70
CA VAL A 130 -3.00 9.24 10.87
C VAL A 130 -3.41 8.02 11.73
N LEU A 131 -2.69 7.73 12.81
CA LEU A 131 -3.07 6.68 13.77
C LEU A 131 -4.38 7.05 14.50
N ARG A 132 -4.60 8.33 14.82
CA ARG A 132 -5.88 8.84 15.34
C ARG A 132 -7.02 8.71 14.33
N GLN A 133 -6.78 8.93 13.03
CA GLN A 133 -7.79 8.69 11.98
C GLN A 133 -8.17 7.21 11.88
N ALA A 134 -7.17 6.30 11.91
CA ALA A 134 -7.41 4.86 11.94
C ALA A 134 -8.23 4.43 13.16
N TRP A 135 -7.89 4.98 14.34
CA TRP A 135 -8.59 4.75 15.59
C TRP A 135 -10.06 5.20 15.54
N LEU A 136 -10.30 6.42 15.05
CA LEU A 136 -11.64 7.00 14.95
C LEU A 136 -12.57 6.14 14.08
N GLU A 137 -12.10 5.64 12.94
CA GLU A 137 -12.92 4.81 12.03
C GLU A 137 -12.99 3.32 12.44
N ARG A 138 -12.53 2.97 13.67
CA ARG A 138 -12.50 1.60 14.22
C ARG A 138 -11.91 0.56 13.26
N ILE A 139 -10.86 0.94 12.51
CA ILE A 139 -10.10 0.00 11.67
C ILE A 139 -8.97 -0.65 12.46
N ARG A 140 -8.62 -1.91 12.14
CA ARG A 140 -7.51 -2.59 12.83
C ARG A 140 -6.17 -2.17 12.23
N PRO A 141 -5.24 -1.57 13.00
CA PRO A 141 -3.93 -1.18 12.49
C PRO A 141 -2.90 -2.30 12.63
N VAL A 142 -1.92 -2.31 11.74
CA VAL A 142 -0.73 -3.17 11.84
C VAL A 142 0.52 -2.36 11.50
N LEU A 143 1.60 -2.56 12.23
CA LEU A 143 2.79 -1.70 12.13
C LEU A 143 3.86 -2.28 11.20
N VAL A 144 4.40 -1.43 10.34
CA VAL A 144 5.60 -1.70 9.54
C VAL A 144 6.65 -0.65 9.85
N ILE A 145 7.77 -1.10 10.42
CA ILE A 145 8.96 -0.25 10.61
C ILE A 145 9.84 -0.40 9.36
N ASN A 146 10.01 0.68 8.62
CA ASN A 146 10.65 0.73 7.31
C ASN A 146 12.01 1.46 7.35
N LYS A 147 12.75 1.40 6.25
CA LYS A 147 14.09 2.00 6.06
C LYS A 147 15.17 1.53 7.05
N LEU A 148 15.10 0.27 7.48
CA LEU A 148 16.12 -0.33 8.37
C LEU A 148 17.53 -0.33 7.76
N ASP A 149 17.64 -0.30 6.44
CA ASP A 149 18.89 -0.10 5.71
C ASP A 149 19.64 1.18 6.13
N ARG A 150 18.93 2.25 6.47
CA ARG A 150 19.52 3.52 6.91
C ARG A 150 20.19 3.41 8.27
N LEU A 151 19.65 2.59 9.19
CA LEU A 151 20.30 2.31 10.49
C LEU A 151 21.68 1.64 10.28
N ILE A 152 21.79 0.79 9.25
CA ILE A 152 23.00 0.04 8.92
C ILE A 152 24.00 0.89 8.14
N VAL A 153 23.53 1.60 7.11
CA VAL A 153 24.39 2.25 6.09
C VAL A 153 24.67 3.72 6.40
N GLU A 154 23.65 4.48 6.82
CA GLU A 154 23.77 5.93 7.10
C GLU A 154 24.24 6.16 8.53
N LEU A 155 23.50 5.66 9.52
CA LEU A 155 23.81 5.85 10.95
C LEU A 155 24.93 4.92 11.46
N LYS A 156 25.15 3.79 10.76
CA LYS A 156 26.17 2.78 11.10
C LYS A 156 26.10 2.28 12.54
N PHE A 157 24.90 2.18 13.09
CA PHE A 157 24.69 1.63 14.43
C PHE A 157 25.17 0.18 14.50
N THR A 158 25.60 -0.24 15.67
CA THR A 158 25.78 -1.67 15.96
C THR A 158 24.42 -2.39 16.02
N PRO A 159 24.36 -3.71 15.80
CA PRO A 159 23.13 -4.50 15.97
C PRO A 159 22.46 -4.33 17.34
N GLN A 160 23.23 -4.02 18.39
CA GLN A 160 22.72 -3.81 19.74
C GLN A 160 22.04 -2.44 19.89
N GLU A 161 22.66 -1.38 19.38
CA GLU A 161 22.09 -0.02 19.39
C GLU A 161 20.84 0.06 18.52
N ALA A 162 20.86 -0.57 17.34
CA ALA A 162 19.69 -0.67 16.47
C ALA A 162 18.50 -1.38 17.15
N TYR A 163 18.74 -2.44 17.92
CA TYR A 163 17.66 -3.08 18.70
C TYR A 163 17.09 -2.17 19.78
N SER A 164 17.94 -1.47 20.54
CA SER A 164 17.48 -0.48 21.54
C SER A 164 16.67 0.64 20.88
N HIS A 165 17.10 1.13 19.72
CA HIS A 165 16.39 2.17 18.96
C HIS A 165 15.02 1.70 18.46
N LEU A 166 14.92 0.46 17.94
CA LEU A 166 13.65 -0.14 17.53
C LEU A 166 12.69 -0.36 18.71
N LYS A 167 13.22 -0.72 19.88
CA LYS A 167 12.43 -0.81 21.13
C LYS A 167 11.86 0.56 21.51
N ASN A 168 12.68 1.62 21.47
CA ASN A 168 12.23 2.99 21.76
C ASN A 168 11.11 3.46 20.81
N ILE A 169 11.20 3.14 19.51
CA ILE A 169 10.14 3.47 18.52
C ILE A 169 8.83 2.75 18.89
N LEU A 170 8.89 1.47 19.24
CA LEU A 170 7.70 0.70 19.64
C LEU A 170 7.08 1.24 20.94
N GLU A 171 7.90 1.61 21.93
CA GLU A 171 7.45 2.26 23.16
C GLU A 171 6.75 3.60 22.89
N GLN A 172 7.27 4.42 21.97
CA GLN A 172 6.63 5.67 21.54
C GLN A 172 5.26 5.45 20.87
N ILE A 173 5.14 4.48 19.96
CA ILE A 173 3.87 4.18 19.28
C ILE A 173 2.85 3.60 20.27
N ASN A 174 3.29 2.74 21.18
CA ASN A 174 2.41 2.16 22.19
C ASN A 174 1.93 3.20 23.23
N ALA A 175 2.78 4.17 23.60
CA ALA A 175 2.37 5.29 24.44
C ALA A 175 1.27 6.13 23.79
N LEU A 176 1.39 6.42 22.49
CA LEU A 176 0.38 7.15 21.72
C LEU A 176 -0.94 6.37 21.57
N THR A 177 -0.83 5.07 21.36
CA THR A 177 -1.98 4.16 21.27
C THR A 177 -2.71 4.09 22.62
N GLY A 178 -1.96 4.03 23.73
CA GLY A 178 -2.49 4.13 25.08
C GLY A 178 -3.23 5.45 25.33
N THR A 179 -2.67 6.60 24.92
CA THR A 179 -3.36 7.90 25.04
C THR A 179 -4.69 7.94 24.30
N LEU A 180 -4.76 7.38 23.09
CA LEU A 180 -6.01 7.31 22.32
C LEU A 180 -7.04 6.35 22.96
N PHE A 181 -6.57 5.24 23.54
CA PHE A 181 -7.41 4.32 24.27
C PHE A 181 -8.00 4.95 25.53
N THR A 182 -7.16 5.57 26.38
CA THR A 182 -7.63 6.27 27.58
C THR A 182 -8.61 7.39 27.23
N SER A 183 -8.38 8.15 26.14
CA SER A 183 -9.36 9.13 25.64
C SER A 183 -10.71 8.49 25.33
N LYS A 184 -10.71 7.37 24.60
CA LYS A 184 -11.93 6.63 24.24
C LYS A 184 -12.67 6.10 25.48
N VAL A 185 -11.97 5.49 26.43
CA VAL A 185 -12.59 4.96 27.66
C VAL A 185 -13.19 6.08 28.52
N LEU A 186 -12.57 7.26 28.54
CA LEU A 186 -13.12 8.44 29.22
C LEU A 186 -14.34 9.01 28.47
N GLU A 187 -14.31 9.06 27.14
CA GLU A 187 -15.45 9.49 26.30
C GLU A 187 -16.66 8.55 26.48
N GLU A 188 -16.49 7.23 26.32
CA GLU A 188 -17.58 6.24 26.47
C GLU A 188 -18.17 6.21 27.91
N ARG A 189 -17.37 6.53 28.94
CA ARG A 189 -17.88 6.70 30.31
C ARG A 189 -18.64 8.01 30.49
N ALA A 190 -18.17 9.12 29.93
CA ALA A 190 -18.86 10.40 29.99
C ALA A 190 -20.22 10.37 29.27
N GLU A 191 -20.31 9.63 28.16
CA GLU A 191 -21.57 9.36 27.45
C GLU A 191 -22.55 8.56 28.33
N ARG A 192 -22.10 7.43 28.91
CA ARG A 192 -22.92 6.63 29.85
C ARG A 192 -23.38 7.42 31.08
N GLU A 193 -22.52 8.28 31.63
CA GLU A 193 -22.90 9.19 32.73
C GLU A 193 -23.96 10.21 32.29
N ALA A 194 -23.88 10.74 31.07
CA ALA A 194 -24.88 11.65 30.53
C ALA A 194 -26.23 10.93 30.32
N GLU A 195 -26.21 9.72 29.78
CA GLU A 195 -27.41 8.87 29.61
C GLU A 195 -28.06 8.50 30.96
N ALA A 196 -27.25 8.13 31.95
CA ALA A 196 -27.73 7.83 33.31
C ALA A 196 -28.37 9.05 34.00
N ARG A 197 -27.87 10.27 33.74
CA ARG A 197 -28.48 11.52 34.23
C ARG A 197 -29.81 11.86 33.55
N VAL A 198 -30.06 11.33 32.35
CA VAL A 198 -31.33 11.51 31.62
C VAL A 198 -32.40 10.50 32.07
N ASN A 199 -32.01 9.33 32.56
CA ASN A 199 -32.91 8.27 33.06
C ASN A 199 -32.75 8.05 34.59
N PRO A 200 -33.36 8.88 35.46
CA PRO A 200 -33.10 8.91 36.90
C PRO A 200 -33.67 7.74 37.73
N ASN A 201 -34.04 6.62 37.11
CA ASN A 201 -34.66 5.45 37.77
C ASN A 201 -33.68 4.30 38.07
N SER A 202 -32.37 4.48 37.89
CA SER A 202 -31.31 3.58 38.35
C SER A 202 -30.55 4.18 39.54
N GLU A 203 -30.21 3.34 40.51
CA GLU A 203 -30.05 3.71 41.92
C GLU A 203 -28.86 4.66 42.24
N GLN A 204 -29.05 5.48 43.27
CA GLN A 204 -28.01 6.35 43.83
C GLN A 204 -27.01 5.52 44.67
N GLY A 205 -25.80 5.34 44.15
CA GLY A 205 -24.68 4.77 44.88
C GLY A 205 -23.45 5.68 44.79
N GLU A 206 -23.26 6.58 45.76
CA GLU A 206 -21.99 7.31 45.92
C GLU A 206 -20.90 6.33 46.37
N GLN A 207 -20.16 5.78 45.41
CA GLN A 207 -18.83 5.24 45.65
C GLN A 207 -17.80 6.15 44.97
N VAL A 208 -16.76 6.52 45.72
CA VAL A 208 -15.60 7.20 45.16
C VAL A 208 -14.83 6.18 44.32
N TYR A 209 -15.15 6.12 43.02
CA TYR A 209 -14.59 5.13 42.11
C TYR A 209 -13.09 5.36 41.91
N ASP A 210 -12.30 4.33 42.22
CA ASP A 210 -10.88 4.28 41.90
C ASP A 210 -10.72 4.05 40.40
N TRP A 211 -10.24 5.08 39.69
CA TRP A 211 -10.05 5.12 38.24
C TRP A 211 -9.25 3.94 37.67
N SER A 212 -8.42 3.29 38.51
CA SER A 212 -7.62 2.13 38.13
C SER A 212 -8.47 0.88 37.83
N THR A 213 -9.45 0.56 38.69
CA THR A 213 -10.15 -0.73 38.66
C THR A 213 -10.92 -0.99 37.36
N GLY A 214 -11.62 0.01 36.81
CA GLY A 214 -12.40 -0.15 35.58
C GLY A 214 -11.59 -0.21 34.27
N LEU A 215 -10.25 -0.10 34.33
CA LEU A 215 -9.37 -0.32 33.17
C LEU A 215 -8.88 -1.78 33.07
N GLU A 216 -9.05 -2.58 34.13
CA GLU A 216 -8.56 -3.96 34.19
C GLU A 216 -9.50 -4.97 33.50
N ASP A 217 -10.76 -4.59 33.24
CA ASP A 217 -11.81 -5.45 32.63
C ASP A 217 -11.92 -5.35 31.09
N THR A 218 -11.23 -4.40 30.43
CA THR A 218 -11.23 -4.29 28.96
C THR A 218 -10.07 -5.07 28.33
N ASP A 219 -10.36 -5.94 27.35
CA ASP A 219 -9.36 -6.74 26.64
C ASP A 219 -8.58 -5.90 25.60
N ASP A 220 -7.55 -5.21 26.08
CA ASP A 220 -6.66 -4.38 25.27
C ASP A 220 -5.57 -5.19 24.54
N SER A 221 -5.62 -6.52 24.60
CA SER A 221 -4.54 -7.39 24.10
C SER A 221 -4.29 -7.23 22.59
N HIS A 222 -5.30 -6.79 21.84
CA HIS A 222 -5.24 -6.57 20.40
C HIS A 222 -4.80 -5.16 19.99
N LEU A 223 -4.61 -4.27 20.95
CA LEU A 223 -4.34 -2.85 20.72
C LEU A 223 -2.87 -2.56 20.47
N TYR A 224 -2.01 -3.12 21.31
CA TYR A 224 -0.61 -2.72 21.41
C TYR A 224 0.26 -3.40 20.34
N PHE A 225 1.17 -2.64 19.76
CA PHE A 225 2.13 -3.13 18.76
C PHE A 225 3.25 -3.90 19.47
N SER A 226 3.27 -5.22 19.25
CA SER A 226 4.17 -6.16 19.92
C SER A 226 4.68 -7.19 18.91
N PRO A 227 5.98 -7.17 18.54
CA PRO A 227 6.52 -8.10 17.55
C PRO A 227 6.29 -9.59 17.87
N GLU A 228 6.17 -9.96 19.14
CA GLU A 228 5.78 -11.32 19.61
C GLU A 228 4.40 -11.75 19.13
N GLN A 229 3.44 -10.82 19.09
CA GLN A 229 2.10 -11.09 18.56
C GLN A 229 2.11 -11.24 17.03
N GLY A 230 3.14 -10.73 16.34
CA GLY A 230 3.19 -10.70 14.88
C GLY A 230 2.35 -9.58 14.25
N ASN A 231 2.05 -8.49 14.98
CA ASN A 231 1.46 -7.26 14.44
C ASN A 231 2.50 -6.16 14.13
N VAL A 232 3.79 -6.54 14.09
CA VAL A 232 4.91 -5.68 13.69
C VAL A 232 5.79 -6.42 12.69
N VAL A 233 6.08 -5.78 11.57
CA VAL A 233 7.04 -6.28 10.55
C VAL A 233 8.15 -5.25 10.31
N PHE A 234 9.36 -5.76 10.15
CA PHE A 234 10.60 -5.00 9.97
C PHE A 234 11.00 -5.03 8.49
N THR A 235 11.17 -3.87 7.85
CA THR A 235 11.37 -3.77 6.38
C THR A 235 12.45 -2.78 5.95
N SER A 236 13.02 -3.06 4.78
CA SER A 236 13.65 -2.10 3.89
C SER A 236 12.99 -2.22 2.52
N ALA A 237 12.05 -1.32 2.21
CA ALA A 237 11.41 -1.30 0.90
C ALA A 237 12.40 -0.98 -0.24
N ILE A 238 13.47 -0.22 0.04
CA ILE A 238 14.47 0.18 -0.97
C ILE A 238 15.31 -1.03 -1.42
N ASP A 239 15.78 -1.85 -0.46
CA ASP A 239 16.54 -3.07 -0.76
C ASP A 239 15.63 -4.29 -0.98
N GLY A 240 14.30 -4.11 -0.93
CA GLY A 240 13.29 -5.11 -1.30
C GLY A 240 13.02 -6.21 -0.27
N TRP A 241 13.46 -6.04 0.98
CA TRP A 241 13.37 -7.08 2.00
C TRP A 241 12.56 -6.71 3.23
N GLY A 242 12.00 -7.73 3.87
CA GLY A 242 11.24 -7.56 5.10
C GLY A 242 10.98 -8.88 5.80
N PHE A 243 10.88 -8.82 7.13
CA PHE A 243 10.65 -9.99 7.96
C PHE A 243 9.71 -9.67 9.14
N GLY A 244 8.83 -10.63 9.42
CA GLY A 244 8.20 -10.76 10.73
C GLY A 244 8.97 -11.78 11.58
N ILE A 245 8.77 -11.74 12.89
CA ILE A 245 9.40 -12.69 13.83
C ILE A 245 9.01 -14.13 13.50
N GLU A 246 7.80 -14.35 12.97
CA GLU A 246 7.32 -15.66 12.52
C GLU A 246 8.23 -16.35 11.51
N HIS A 247 8.84 -15.59 10.59
CA HIS A 247 9.71 -16.15 9.55
C HIS A 247 10.99 -16.72 10.16
N PHE A 248 11.64 -15.96 11.05
CA PHE A 248 12.82 -16.45 11.78
C PHE A 248 12.48 -17.54 12.80
N ALA A 249 11.31 -17.48 13.44
CA ALA A 249 10.81 -18.57 14.30
C ALA A 249 10.71 -19.88 13.53
N LYS A 250 10.26 -19.86 12.26
CA LYS A 250 10.26 -21.06 11.40
C LYS A 250 11.68 -21.55 11.09
N ILE A 251 12.56 -20.67 10.56
CA ILE A 251 13.96 -21.03 10.23
C ILE A 251 14.70 -21.63 11.42
N TYR A 252 14.58 -21.01 12.60
CA TYR A 252 15.27 -21.49 13.81
C TYR A 252 14.59 -22.69 14.47
N SER A 253 13.29 -22.90 14.24
CA SER A 253 12.64 -24.15 14.65
C SER A 253 13.24 -25.33 13.90
N GLU A 254 13.40 -25.21 12.58
CA GLU A 254 14.03 -26.23 11.73
C GLU A 254 15.53 -26.41 12.02
N LYS A 255 16.29 -25.33 12.22
CA LYS A 255 17.76 -25.40 12.45
C LYS A 255 18.15 -25.82 13.88
N ILE A 256 17.38 -25.48 14.91
CA ILE A 256 17.75 -25.71 16.32
C ILE A 256 16.94 -26.86 16.94
N GLY A 257 15.72 -27.13 16.46
CA GLY A 257 14.81 -28.12 17.03
C GLY A 257 13.90 -27.59 18.15
N ILE A 258 13.77 -26.25 18.29
CA ILE A 258 12.90 -25.62 19.29
C ILE A 258 11.51 -25.38 18.68
N ARG A 259 10.43 -25.57 19.44
CA ARG A 259 9.06 -25.31 18.98
C ARG A 259 8.88 -23.84 18.55
N LYS A 260 8.25 -23.60 17.39
CA LYS A 260 7.98 -22.26 16.82
C LYS A 260 7.32 -21.31 17.82
N GLU A 261 6.33 -21.78 18.58
CA GLU A 261 5.62 -21.00 19.62
C GLU A 261 6.53 -20.44 20.72
N VAL A 262 7.52 -21.23 21.15
CA VAL A 262 8.50 -20.80 22.15
C VAL A 262 9.40 -19.72 21.55
N LEU A 263 9.82 -19.89 20.29
CA LEU A 263 10.63 -18.89 19.58
C LEU A 263 9.86 -17.59 19.35
N LEU A 264 8.57 -17.63 19.01
CA LEU A 264 7.73 -16.43 18.85
C LEU A 264 7.73 -15.54 20.12
N LYS A 265 7.61 -16.17 21.30
CA LYS A 265 7.62 -15.50 22.61
C LYS A 265 9.01 -15.17 23.19
N THR A 266 10.10 -15.56 22.51
CA THR A 266 11.47 -15.41 23.04
C THR A 266 12.48 -14.78 22.07
N LEU A 267 12.11 -14.62 20.79
CA LEU A 267 12.91 -13.91 19.81
C LEU A 267 12.87 -12.39 20.00
N TRP A 268 11.80 -11.85 20.57
CA TRP A 268 11.70 -10.44 20.98
C TRP A 268 11.80 -10.33 22.50
N GLY A 269 12.19 -9.14 22.98
CA GLY A 269 12.37 -8.89 24.41
C GLY A 269 13.71 -9.40 24.95
N ASP A 270 13.87 -9.28 26.26
CA ASP A 270 15.17 -9.39 26.93
C ASP A 270 15.49 -10.85 27.33
N TYR A 271 15.45 -11.73 26.33
CA TYR A 271 15.84 -13.13 26.42
C TYR A 271 17.25 -13.37 25.87
N TYR A 272 17.93 -14.35 26.45
CA TYR A 272 19.33 -14.70 26.16
C TYR A 272 19.47 -16.20 25.91
N MET A 273 20.12 -16.57 24.82
CA MET A 273 20.40 -17.97 24.50
C MET A 273 21.86 -18.29 24.83
N ASN A 274 22.10 -19.42 25.51
CA ASN A 274 23.44 -19.96 25.63
C ASN A 274 23.67 -20.96 24.49
N MET A 275 24.41 -20.55 23.45
CA MET A 275 24.68 -21.37 22.26
C MET A 275 25.25 -22.76 22.60
N LYS A 276 26.02 -22.89 23.69
CA LYS A 276 26.58 -24.19 24.13
C LYS A 276 25.53 -25.13 24.73
N ALA A 277 24.52 -24.59 25.40
CA ALA A 277 23.50 -25.37 26.12
C ALA A 277 22.16 -25.49 25.37
N LYS A 278 21.99 -24.74 24.26
CA LYS A 278 20.73 -24.57 23.52
C LYS A 278 19.51 -24.18 24.39
N LYS A 279 19.74 -23.59 25.56
CA LYS A 279 18.69 -23.10 26.48
C LYS A 279 18.51 -21.59 26.36
N ILE A 280 17.25 -21.17 26.41
CA ILE A 280 16.80 -19.78 26.46
C ILE A 280 16.57 -19.41 27.93
N MET A 281 17.04 -18.23 28.34
CA MET A 281 17.00 -17.73 29.73
C MET A 281 16.59 -16.26 29.73
N LYS A 282 15.92 -15.79 30.80
CA LYS A 282 15.54 -14.38 30.97
C LYS A 282 16.66 -13.59 31.66
N VAL A 283 16.64 -12.25 31.53
CA VAL A 283 17.58 -11.22 32.03
C VAL A 283 18.45 -11.60 33.23
N GLU A 284 17.86 -12.08 34.32
CA GLU A 284 18.49 -12.23 35.64
C GLU A 284 19.75 -13.12 35.64
N GLN A 285 19.91 -14.01 34.66
CA GLN A 285 21.00 -14.99 34.60
C GLN A 285 22.15 -14.61 33.65
N ALA A 286 22.15 -13.41 33.05
CA ALA A 286 23.05 -13.09 31.94
C ALA A 286 23.45 -11.60 31.79
N LYS A 287 24.06 -10.98 32.82
CA LYS A 287 24.71 -9.67 32.66
C LYS A 287 25.70 -9.68 31.47
N GLY A 288 25.53 -8.74 30.54
CA GLY A 288 26.46 -8.48 29.43
C GLY A 288 26.34 -9.38 28.19
N LYS A 289 25.30 -10.22 28.07
CA LYS A 289 25.00 -10.92 26.80
C LYS A 289 24.13 -10.06 25.89
N LYS A 290 24.15 -10.34 24.58
CA LYS A 290 23.26 -9.69 23.59
C LYS A 290 21.91 -10.42 23.52
N PRO A 291 20.76 -9.74 23.32
CA PRO A 291 19.45 -10.38 23.17
C PRO A 291 19.38 -11.39 22.00
N LEU A 292 18.43 -12.34 22.03
CA LEU A 292 18.21 -13.29 20.92
C LEU A 292 18.04 -12.59 19.57
N PHE A 293 17.22 -11.53 19.52
CA PHE A 293 16.96 -10.74 18.32
C PHE A 293 18.27 -10.25 17.67
N VAL A 294 19.18 -9.76 18.50
CA VAL A 294 20.47 -9.23 18.05
C VAL A 294 21.36 -10.35 17.52
N GLN A 295 21.54 -11.43 18.29
CA GLN A 295 22.44 -12.55 17.92
C GLN A 295 21.97 -13.33 16.69
N LEU A 296 20.65 -13.53 16.55
CA LEU A 296 20.09 -14.43 15.53
C LEU A 296 19.63 -13.68 14.28
N ILE A 297 19.12 -12.46 14.42
CA ILE A 297 18.52 -11.74 13.29
C ILE A 297 19.44 -10.61 12.83
N LEU A 298 19.70 -9.62 13.69
CA LEU A 298 20.40 -8.41 13.28
C LEU A 298 21.87 -8.66 12.93
N GLU A 299 22.61 -9.48 13.67
CA GLU A 299 24.02 -9.79 13.37
C GLU A 299 24.20 -10.43 11.97
N ASN A 300 23.26 -11.28 11.54
CA ASN A 300 23.31 -11.89 10.21
C ASN A 300 23.05 -10.87 9.09
N ILE A 301 22.10 -9.94 9.30
CA ILE A 301 21.80 -8.87 8.34
C ILE A 301 22.98 -7.89 8.27
N TRP A 302 23.53 -7.45 9.41
CA TRP A 302 24.69 -6.57 9.45
C TRP A 302 25.90 -7.20 8.78
N SER A 303 26.20 -8.48 9.06
CA SER A 303 27.29 -9.21 8.41
C SER A 303 27.12 -9.33 6.90
N LEU A 304 25.89 -9.39 6.39
CA LEU A 304 25.59 -9.38 4.95
C LEU A 304 25.86 -8.01 4.34
N TYR A 305 25.36 -6.93 4.96
CA TYR A 305 25.62 -5.56 4.51
C TYR A 305 27.12 -5.25 4.53
N ASP A 306 27.83 -5.56 5.61
CA ASP A 306 29.29 -5.36 5.74
C ASP A 306 30.07 -6.12 4.65
N ALA A 307 29.71 -7.39 4.37
CA ALA A 307 30.37 -8.20 3.36
C ALA A 307 30.18 -7.62 1.94
N VAL A 308 28.96 -7.17 1.60
CA VAL A 308 28.69 -6.59 0.27
C VAL A 308 29.26 -5.18 0.13
N LEU A 309 29.19 -4.34 1.17
CA LEU A 309 29.79 -2.99 1.18
C LEU A 309 31.31 -3.02 1.02
N ARG A 310 31.99 -3.98 1.67
CA ARG A 310 33.44 -4.20 1.54
C ARG A 310 33.84 -4.97 0.27
N LYS A 311 32.86 -5.47 -0.50
CA LYS A 311 33.05 -6.33 -1.69
C LYS A 311 33.80 -7.66 -1.40
N ASP A 312 33.65 -8.18 -0.19
CA ASP A 312 34.24 -9.45 0.27
C ASP A 312 33.49 -10.66 -0.35
N LYS A 313 33.79 -10.98 -1.62
CA LYS A 313 33.12 -12.06 -2.38
C LYS A 313 33.07 -13.38 -1.63
N GLU A 314 34.17 -13.82 -1.02
CA GLU A 314 34.20 -15.08 -0.25
C GLU A 314 33.22 -15.10 0.92
N LYS A 315 33.03 -13.97 1.62
CA LYS A 315 32.09 -13.89 2.75
C LYS A 315 30.66 -13.90 2.22
N VAL A 316 30.38 -13.19 1.13
CA VAL A 316 29.07 -13.23 0.47
C VAL A 316 28.74 -14.66 0.03
N ASP A 317 29.66 -15.36 -0.64
CA ASP A 317 29.44 -16.74 -1.09
C ASP A 317 29.24 -17.73 0.09
N LYS A 318 29.98 -17.55 1.20
CA LYS A 318 29.78 -18.31 2.45
C LYS A 318 28.40 -18.05 3.06
N ILE A 319 27.93 -16.79 3.09
CA ILE A 319 26.59 -16.42 3.59
C ILE A 319 25.50 -16.99 2.66
N VAL A 320 25.62 -16.82 1.35
CA VAL A 320 24.71 -17.35 0.32
C VAL A 320 24.58 -18.87 0.45
N THR A 321 25.69 -19.58 0.66
CA THR A 321 25.71 -21.03 0.88
C THR A 321 25.03 -21.43 2.21
N SER A 322 25.31 -20.70 3.30
CA SER A 322 24.70 -20.93 4.63
C SER A 322 23.18 -20.66 4.67
N LEU A 323 22.70 -19.77 3.79
CA LEU A 323 21.29 -19.46 3.59
C LEU A 323 20.62 -20.32 2.50
N GLY A 324 21.38 -21.12 1.74
CA GLY A 324 20.86 -21.98 0.67
C GLY A 324 20.39 -21.24 -0.58
N LEU A 325 20.83 -20.00 -0.79
CA LEU A 325 20.37 -19.13 -1.88
C LEU A 325 21.11 -19.42 -3.19
N LYS A 326 20.44 -19.17 -4.34
CA LYS A 326 21.01 -19.37 -5.69
C LYS A 326 21.08 -18.04 -6.44
N LEU A 327 22.20 -17.34 -6.29
CA LEU A 327 22.42 -16.08 -6.98
C LEU A 327 22.67 -16.27 -8.48
N GLY A 328 22.06 -15.41 -9.29
CA GLY A 328 22.37 -15.33 -10.72
C GLY A 328 23.79 -14.83 -10.94
N ALA A 329 24.56 -15.52 -11.79
CA ALA A 329 25.96 -15.17 -12.09
C ALA A 329 26.14 -13.78 -12.75
N ARG A 330 25.06 -13.07 -13.10
CA ARG A 330 25.07 -11.68 -13.57
C ARG A 330 24.93 -10.68 -12.42
N GLU A 331 24.19 -11.05 -11.37
CA GLU A 331 23.91 -10.22 -10.19
C GLU A 331 25.06 -10.27 -9.20
N ALA A 332 25.65 -11.45 -8.97
CA ALA A 332 26.88 -11.61 -8.19
C ALA A 332 28.13 -10.94 -8.81
N ARG A 333 28.06 -10.53 -10.09
CA ARG A 333 29.12 -9.78 -10.80
C ARG A 333 28.77 -8.32 -11.05
N HIS A 334 27.65 -7.82 -10.52
CA HIS A 334 27.27 -6.42 -10.68
C HIS A 334 28.22 -5.50 -9.89
N SER A 335 28.55 -4.32 -10.43
CA SER A 335 29.46 -3.37 -9.76
C SER A 335 28.83 -2.72 -8.53
N ASP A 336 27.51 -2.50 -8.59
CA ASP A 336 26.75 -1.75 -7.59
C ASP A 336 26.33 -2.65 -6.42
N PRO A 337 26.75 -2.35 -5.18
CA PRO A 337 26.44 -3.18 -4.02
C PRO A 337 24.94 -3.21 -3.72
N LYS A 338 24.20 -2.12 -3.96
CA LYS A 338 22.74 -2.06 -3.76
C LYS A 338 21.97 -3.07 -4.61
N VAL A 339 22.39 -3.29 -5.87
CA VAL A 339 21.78 -4.29 -6.76
C VAL A 339 22.05 -5.71 -6.24
N GLN A 340 23.26 -5.96 -5.73
CA GLN A 340 23.62 -7.24 -5.15
C GLN A 340 22.88 -7.53 -3.83
N ILE A 341 22.78 -6.54 -2.93
CA ILE A 341 21.97 -6.63 -1.69
C ILE A 341 20.52 -6.91 -2.06
N SER A 342 19.92 -6.11 -2.96
CA SER A 342 18.53 -6.30 -3.36
C SER A 342 18.27 -7.67 -3.99
N ALA A 343 19.19 -8.19 -4.82
CA ALA A 343 19.07 -9.54 -5.38
C ALA A 343 19.14 -10.65 -4.31
N ILE A 344 20.07 -10.55 -3.34
CA ILE A 344 20.19 -11.52 -2.23
C ILE A 344 18.94 -11.45 -1.34
N CYS A 345 18.58 -10.26 -0.88
CA CYS A 345 17.55 -10.07 0.13
C CYS A 345 16.14 -10.27 -0.44
N SER A 346 15.90 -9.98 -1.73
CA SER A 346 14.63 -10.33 -2.39
C SER A 346 14.40 -11.83 -2.55
N GLN A 347 15.47 -12.65 -2.62
CA GLN A 347 15.35 -14.11 -2.58
C GLN A 347 15.20 -14.64 -1.15
N TRP A 348 15.92 -14.03 -0.19
CA TRP A 348 15.98 -14.52 1.18
C TRP A 348 14.77 -14.15 2.03
N LEU A 349 14.39 -12.86 2.04
CA LEU A 349 13.38 -12.28 2.92
C LEU A 349 12.46 -11.36 2.10
N PRO A 350 11.60 -11.89 1.20
CA PRO A 350 10.74 -11.05 0.37
C PRO A 350 9.78 -10.23 1.24
N VAL A 351 9.89 -8.90 1.17
CA VAL A 351 9.06 -7.97 1.98
C VAL A 351 7.57 -8.27 1.86
N SER A 352 7.12 -8.60 0.64
CA SER A 352 5.73 -8.87 0.34
C SER A 352 5.21 -10.14 0.99
N HIS A 353 6.05 -11.16 1.18
CA HIS A 353 5.64 -12.33 1.95
C HIS A 353 5.45 -11.98 3.43
N ALA A 354 6.34 -11.18 4.03
CA ALA A 354 6.22 -10.80 5.44
C ALA A 354 4.98 -9.92 5.70
N VAL A 355 4.76 -8.90 4.86
CA VAL A 355 3.64 -7.96 5.02
C VAL A 355 2.30 -8.61 4.70
N LEU A 356 2.18 -9.40 3.62
CA LEU A 356 0.90 -10.02 3.23
C LEU A 356 0.52 -11.18 4.17
N ALA A 357 1.49 -11.97 4.67
CA ALA A 357 1.22 -12.98 5.70
C ALA A 357 0.67 -12.36 7.00
N MET A 358 1.29 -11.25 7.42
CA MET A 358 0.85 -10.46 8.58
C MET A 358 -0.57 -9.91 8.39
N VAL A 359 -0.88 -9.34 7.23
CA VAL A 359 -2.23 -8.90 6.84
C VAL A 359 -3.24 -10.04 6.96
N CYS A 360 -2.97 -11.21 6.37
CA CYS A 360 -3.89 -12.35 6.41
C CYS A 360 -4.10 -12.93 7.81
N HIS A 361 -3.10 -12.84 8.71
CA HIS A 361 -3.21 -13.33 10.09
C HIS A 361 -3.87 -12.35 11.06
N LYS A 362 -3.71 -11.04 10.84
CA LYS A 362 -4.13 -10.02 11.83
C LYS A 362 -5.34 -9.23 11.42
N LEU A 363 -5.52 -8.93 10.13
CA LEU A 363 -6.64 -8.11 9.71
C LEU A 363 -7.91 -8.95 9.59
N PRO A 364 -9.05 -8.41 10.05
CA PRO A 364 -10.35 -9.06 9.94
C PRO A 364 -10.72 -9.30 8.47
N SER A 365 -11.53 -10.32 8.23
CA SER A 365 -12.28 -10.42 6.98
C SER A 365 -13.42 -9.38 6.99
N PRO A 366 -14.00 -9.02 5.83
CA PRO A 366 -15.19 -8.17 5.79
C PRO A 366 -16.41 -8.79 6.51
N LEU A 367 -16.38 -10.09 6.83
CA LEU A 367 -17.40 -10.77 7.64
C LEU A 367 -17.28 -10.43 9.14
N ASP A 368 -16.09 -10.07 9.61
CA ASP A 368 -15.81 -9.78 11.02
C ASP A 368 -16.04 -8.29 11.36
N ILE A 369 -16.82 -7.57 10.54
CA ILE A 369 -17.12 -6.15 10.76
C ILE A 369 -18.06 -5.98 11.97
N THR A 370 -17.73 -5.06 12.88
CA THR A 370 -18.56 -4.79 14.05
C THR A 370 -19.82 -4.02 13.69
N SER A 371 -20.95 -4.33 14.35
CA SER A 371 -22.24 -3.66 14.13
C SER A 371 -22.17 -2.14 14.30
N GLU A 372 -21.44 -1.67 15.31
CA GLU A 372 -21.17 -0.23 15.56
C GLU A 372 -20.52 0.46 14.35
N ARG A 373 -19.64 -0.27 13.64
CA ARG A 373 -18.94 0.26 12.47
C ARG A 373 -19.88 0.28 11.26
N VAL A 374 -20.76 -0.72 11.11
CA VAL A 374 -21.81 -0.73 10.08
C VAL A 374 -22.75 0.45 10.29
N GLU A 375 -23.24 0.66 11.51
CA GLU A 375 -24.06 1.82 11.88
C GLU A 375 -23.36 3.13 11.52
N ARG A 376 -22.10 3.30 11.91
CA ARG A 376 -21.30 4.50 11.59
C ARG A 376 -21.06 4.71 10.09
N LEU A 377 -21.04 3.65 9.27
CA LEU A 377 -20.92 3.76 7.81
C LEU A 377 -22.27 4.08 7.13
N MET A 378 -23.39 3.63 7.71
CA MET A 378 -24.74 3.90 7.22
C MET A 378 -25.25 5.29 7.64
N CYS A 379 -24.90 5.74 8.85
CA CYS A 379 -25.29 7.03 9.39
C CYS A 379 -24.49 8.18 8.75
N THR A 380 -25.20 9.16 8.19
CA THR A 380 -24.57 10.35 7.60
C THR A 380 -24.49 11.48 8.62
N GLY A 381 -23.31 11.73 9.18
CA GLY A 381 -23.07 12.83 10.12
C GLY A 381 -23.56 12.51 11.53
N SER A 382 -24.24 13.46 12.18
CA SER A 382 -24.70 13.35 13.58
C SER A 382 -26.04 12.61 13.76
N GLN A 383 -26.52 11.90 12.74
CA GLN A 383 -27.77 11.13 12.82
C GLN A 383 -27.51 9.78 13.51
N THR A 384 -28.36 9.42 14.47
CA THR A 384 -28.34 8.09 15.11
C THR A 384 -28.97 7.05 14.18
N PHE A 385 -28.57 5.79 14.31
CA PHE A 385 -29.11 4.70 13.49
C PHE A 385 -30.64 4.54 13.64
N ASP A 386 -31.17 4.84 14.82
CA ASP A 386 -32.60 4.79 15.15
C ASP A 386 -33.42 5.86 14.42
N SER A 387 -32.78 6.91 13.90
CA SER A 387 -33.44 7.95 13.09
C SER A 387 -33.60 7.59 11.61
N LEU A 388 -33.01 6.47 11.16
CA LEU A 388 -33.11 5.98 9.78
C LEU A 388 -34.46 5.28 9.51
N PRO A 389 -34.97 5.30 8.26
CA PRO A 389 -36.18 4.55 7.91
C PRO A 389 -36.05 3.05 8.20
N PRO A 390 -37.14 2.35 8.58
CA PRO A 390 -37.10 0.93 8.93
C PRO A 390 -36.65 0.03 7.76
N GLU A 391 -36.93 0.44 6.51
CA GLU A 391 -36.40 -0.22 5.31
C GLU A 391 -34.86 -0.17 5.26
N THR A 392 -34.27 0.98 5.59
CA THR A 392 -32.83 1.16 5.69
C THR A 392 -32.25 0.39 6.87
N GLN A 393 -32.96 0.31 7.99
CA GLN A 393 -32.53 -0.47 9.15
C GLN A 393 -32.47 -1.97 8.84
N ALA A 394 -33.42 -2.51 8.08
CA ALA A 394 -33.39 -3.91 7.62
C ALA A 394 -32.17 -4.26 6.75
N LEU A 395 -31.62 -3.28 6.00
CA LEU A 395 -30.39 -3.48 5.22
C LEU A 395 -29.14 -3.71 6.08
N LYS A 396 -29.16 -3.38 7.39
CA LYS A 396 -28.05 -3.66 8.31
C LYS A 396 -27.78 -5.15 8.43
N GLU A 397 -28.82 -5.99 8.49
CA GLU A 397 -28.65 -7.45 8.55
C GLU A 397 -28.03 -7.99 7.26
N ALA A 398 -28.48 -7.50 6.10
CA ALA A 398 -27.90 -7.86 4.81
C ALA A 398 -26.41 -7.43 4.69
N PHE A 399 -26.07 -6.24 5.21
CA PHE A 399 -24.70 -5.74 5.24
C PHE A 399 -23.78 -6.55 6.17
N MET A 400 -24.25 -6.87 7.38
CA MET A 400 -23.54 -7.73 8.34
C MET A 400 -23.31 -9.15 7.80
N ASN A 401 -24.31 -9.74 7.14
CA ASN A 401 -24.20 -11.08 6.56
C ASN A 401 -23.26 -11.13 5.34
N CYS A 402 -23.00 -9.99 4.68
CA CYS A 402 -22.06 -9.84 3.56
C CYS A 402 -22.21 -10.95 2.50
N GLY A 403 -23.45 -11.26 2.13
CA GLY A 403 -23.80 -12.37 1.24
C GLY A 403 -23.37 -12.13 -0.21
N GLY A 404 -22.61 -13.06 -0.78
CA GLY A 404 -22.19 -13.05 -2.19
C GLY A 404 -23.19 -13.70 -3.16
N GLU A 405 -24.47 -13.76 -2.79
CA GLU A 405 -25.52 -14.39 -3.60
C GLU A 405 -26.06 -13.42 -4.65
N ASP A 406 -26.35 -13.91 -5.86
CA ASP A 406 -26.91 -13.09 -6.96
C ASP A 406 -28.32 -12.52 -6.63
N THR A 407 -28.95 -13.00 -5.56
CA THR A 407 -30.24 -12.57 -4.99
C THR A 407 -30.12 -11.52 -3.88
N ALA A 408 -28.91 -11.21 -3.41
CA ALA A 408 -28.70 -10.27 -2.30
C ALA A 408 -28.84 -8.79 -2.75
N PRO A 409 -29.33 -7.88 -1.88
CA PRO A 409 -29.41 -6.46 -2.20
C PRO A 409 -28.02 -5.84 -2.29
N VAL A 410 -27.72 -5.17 -3.41
CA VAL A 410 -26.42 -4.53 -3.65
C VAL A 410 -26.38 -3.15 -2.99
N ILE A 411 -25.64 -3.04 -1.88
CA ILE A 411 -25.38 -1.78 -1.17
C ILE A 411 -24.05 -1.20 -1.66
N ILE A 412 -24.04 0.06 -2.11
CA ILE A 412 -22.85 0.72 -2.66
C ILE A 412 -22.44 1.91 -1.77
N PHE A 413 -21.28 1.82 -1.13
CA PHE A 413 -20.67 2.93 -0.39
C PHE A 413 -19.71 3.74 -1.27
N VAL A 414 -20.14 4.94 -1.68
CA VAL A 414 -19.33 5.83 -2.54
C VAL A 414 -18.50 6.79 -1.68
N SER A 415 -17.30 6.37 -1.29
CA SER A 415 -16.36 7.25 -0.56
C SER A 415 -15.59 8.21 -1.47
N LYS A 416 -15.29 7.79 -2.71
CA LYS A 416 -14.51 8.54 -3.69
C LYS A 416 -14.92 8.18 -5.11
N MET A 417 -15.05 9.20 -5.96
CA MET A 417 -15.21 9.02 -7.40
C MET A 417 -13.92 9.37 -8.13
N PHE A 418 -13.56 8.57 -9.13
CA PHE A 418 -12.40 8.83 -9.99
C PHE A 418 -12.84 9.55 -11.26
N ALA A 419 -12.08 10.57 -11.67
CA ALA A 419 -12.25 11.17 -12.98
C ALA A 419 -11.75 10.16 -14.04
N VAL A 420 -12.69 9.61 -14.82
CA VAL A 420 -12.39 8.68 -15.91
C VAL A 420 -12.54 9.43 -17.23
N ASP A 421 -11.49 9.41 -18.04
CA ASP A 421 -11.53 9.97 -19.39
C ASP A 421 -12.68 9.34 -20.20
N VAL A 422 -13.43 10.17 -20.94
CA VAL A 422 -14.59 9.73 -21.73
C VAL A 422 -14.22 8.57 -22.69
N LYS A 423 -12.98 8.57 -23.19
CA LYS A 423 -12.42 7.51 -24.06
C LYS A 423 -12.27 6.14 -23.37
N ALA A 424 -12.13 6.12 -22.05
CA ALA A 424 -11.94 4.91 -21.24
C ALA A 424 -13.26 4.29 -20.73
N LEU A 425 -14.41 4.97 -20.94
CA LEU A 425 -15.72 4.43 -20.59
C LEU A 425 -16.03 3.15 -21.41
N PRO A 426 -16.70 2.13 -20.84
CA PRO A 426 -17.02 0.89 -21.55
C PRO A 426 -17.79 1.08 -22.87
N GLN A 427 -18.59 2.13 -22.96
CA GLN A 427 -19.36 2.52 -24.16
C GLN A 427 -18.46 3.01 -25.30
N ASN A 428 -17.29 3.58 -24.98
CA ASN A 428 -16.33 4.16 -25.94
C ASN A 428 -15.10 3.27 -26.17
N LYS A 429 -14.90 2.23 -25.34
CA LYS A 429 -13.94 1.17 -25.64
C LYS A 429 -14.41 0.40 -26.88
N PRO A 430 -13.55 0.13 -27.88
CA PRO A 430 -13.92 -0.71 -29.00
C PRO A 430 -14.25 -2.11 -28.49
N ARG A 431 -15.52 -2.53 -28.61
CA ARG A 431 -15.99 -3.87 -28.25
C ARG A 431 -15.07 -4.93 -28.89
N PRO A 432 -14.60 -5.94 -28.15
CA PRO A 432 -13.89 -7.06 -28.76
C PRO A 432 -14.86 -7.75 -29.73
N LEU A 433 -14.52 -7.68 -31.02
CA LEU A 433 -15.35 -8.20 -32.10
C LEU A 433 -15.38 -9.72 -32.06
N THR A 434 -16.56 -10.29 -32.31
CA THR A 434 -16.73 -11.74 -32.49
C THR A 434 -15.93 -12.25 -33.69
N GLN A 435 -15.65 -13.57 -33.73
CA GLN A 435 -14.90 -14.16 -34.85
C GLN A 435 -15.59 -13.92 -36.20
N GLU A 436 -16.94 -13.92 -36.24
CA GLU A 436 -17.72 -13.58 -37.43
C GLU A 436 -17.57 -12.11 -37.83
N GLU A 437 -17.63 -11.16 -36.89
CA GLU A 437 -17.42 -9.73 -37.18
C GLU A 437 -15.99 -9.46 -37.68
N ILE A 438 -14.99 -10.19 -37.16
CA ILE A 438 -13.61 -10.15 -37.64
C ILE A 438 -13.51 -10.72 -39.06
N ALA A 439 -14.19 -11.84 -39.36
CA ALA A 439 -14.24 -12.42 -40.69
C ALA A 439 -14.91 -11.46 -41.70
N GLN A 440 -16.07 -10.87 -41.34
CA GLN A 440 -16.76 -9.86 -42.15
C GLN A 440 -15.90 -8.61 -42.36
N ARG A 441 -15.16 -8.13 -41.35
CA ARG A 441 -14.22 -7.01 -41.52
C ARG A 441 -13.08 -7.36 -42.47
N ARG A 442 -12.51 -8.57 -42.38
CA ARG A 442 -11.48 -9.07 -43.31
C ARG A 442 -12.02 -9.16 -44.74
N GLU A 443 -13.25 -9.63 -44.93
CA GLU A 443 -13.88 -9.73 -46.24
C GLU A 443 -14.21 -8.34 -46.83
N ARG A 444 -14.77 -7.42 -46.03
CA ARG A 444 -14.99 -6.02 -46.45
C ARG A 444 -13.68 -5.29 -46.76
N ALA A 445 -12.61 -5.56 -46.02
CA ALA A 445 -11.27 -5.03 -46.31
C ALA A 445 -10.72 -5.61 -47.63
N ARG A 446 -10.88 -6.92 -47.88
CA ARG A 446 -10.53 -7.55 -49.17
C ARG A 446 -11.32 -6.95 -50.33
N LYS A 447 -12.64 -6.77 -50.19
CA LYS A 447 -13.49 -6.12 -51.21
C LYS A 447 -13.04 -4.69 -51.49
N ARG A 448 -12.86 -3.85 -50.46
CA ARG A 448 -12.31 -2.48 -50.60
C ARG A 448 -10.91 -2.44 -51.22
N HIS A 449 -10.05 -3.42 -50.93
CA HIS A 449 -8.72 -3.51 -51.54
C HIS A 449 -8.79 -3.95 -53.00
N ALA A 450 -9.70 -4.87 -53.35
CA ALA A 450 -9.98 -5.27 -54.73
C ALA A 450 -10.61 -4.14 -55.54
N GLU A 451 -11.56 -3.39 -54.97
CA GLU A 451 -12.15 -2.17 -55.53
C GLU A 451 -11.08 -1.10 -55.79
N LYS A 452 -10.19 -0.86 -54.83
CA LYS A 452 -9.04 0.04 -55.03
C LYS A 452 -8.12 -0.44 -56.16
N LEU A 453 -7.72 -1.71 -56.16
CA LEU A 453 -6.90 -2.29 -57.23
C LEU A 453 -7.59 -2.23 -58.61
N ALA A 454 -8.91 -2.40 -58.66
CA ALA A 454 -9.69 -2.25 -59.88
C ALA A 454 -9.75 -0.79 -60.35
N ALA A 455 -9.93 0.16 -59.43
CA ALA A 455 -9.87 1.59 -59.73
C ALA A 455 -8.48 2.03 -60.23
N THR A 456 -7.40 1.49 -59.63
CA THR A 456 -6.02 1.76 -60.09
C THR A 456 -5.74 1.09 -61.45
N ARG A 457 -6.35 -0.06 -61.77
CA ARG A 457 -6.27 -0.69 -63.09
C ARG A 457 -7.15 -0.02 -64.16
N GLY A 458 -8.18 0.74 -63.75
CA GLY A 458 -9.05 1.51 -64.63
C GLY A 458 -8.49 2.88 -65.04
N GLN A 459 -7.32 3.28 -64.53
CA GLN A 459 -6.64 4.52 -64.89
C GLN A 459 -5.27 4.21 -65.50
N THR A 460 -5.25 3.93 -66.81
CA THR A 460 -4.02 3.91 -67.62
C THR A 460 -3.50 5.35 -67.79
N PRO A 461 -2.20 5.62 -67.54
CA PRO A 461 -1.63 6.96 -67.74
C PRO A 461 -1.46 7.30 -69.24
N THR A 462 -1.72 8.55 -69.61
CA THR A 462 -1.30 9.14 -70.90
C THR A 462 0.21 9.45 -70.91
N GLU A 463 0.74 9.64 -72.12
CA GLU A 463 2.13 9.38 -72.54
C GLU A 463 3.23 10.32 -71.98
N PRO A 464 4.52 9.87 -71.99
CA PRO A 464 5.68 10.66 -71.58
C PRO A 464 6.33 11.45 -72.75
N GLY A 465 6.84 12.65 -72.45
CA GLY A 465 7.64 13.48 -73.36
C GLY A 465 9.16 13.39 -73.14
N GLN A 466 9.91 13.58 -74.24
CA GLN A 466 11.38 13.65 -74.40
C GLN A 466 12.05 14.82 -73.61
N ASP A 467 13.36 14.96 -73.37
CA ASP A 467 14.66 14.35 -73.81
C ASP A 467 15.57 14.14 -72.55
N GLY A 468 16.64 13.33 -72.44
CA GLY A 468 17.88 13.21 -73.24
C GLY A 468 19.01 14.12 -72.65
N GLY A 469 20.22 13.67 -72.25
CA GLY A 469 20.80 12.33 -72.09
C GLY A 469 22.24 12.34 -71.50
N VAL A 470 22.71 11.16 -71.03
CA VAL A 470 24.10 10.62 -70.87
C VAL A 470 25.28 11.53 -70.41
N LEU A 471 25.91 11.22 -69.26
CA LEU A 471 27.33 10.78 -69.13
C LEU A 471 27.83 10.67 -67.66
N GLU A 472 28.58 9.59 -67.36
CA GLU A 472 29.47 9.39 -66.19
C GLU A 472 30.89 9.94 -66.50
N PRO A 473 31.86 10.13 -65.55
CA PRO A 473 32.19 9.23 -64.44
C PRO A 473 32.71 9.81 -63.08
N ASN A 474 32.95 8.89 -62.14
CA ASN A 474 33.71 8.92 -60.85
C ASN A 474 35.15 9.53 -60.91
N PRO A 475 35.95 9.61 -59.81
CA PRO A 475 35.67 9.86 -58.36
C PRO A 475 36.71 10.82 -57.67
N GLN A 476 36.47 11.25 -56.41
CA GLN A 476 37.42 11.72 -55.35
C GLN A 476 36.60 12.45 -54.24
N GLY A 477 36.86 12.41 -52.92
CA GLY A 477 37.77 11.65 -52.05
C GLY A 477 37.76 12.26 -50.62
N GLU A 478 37.92 11.46 -49.54
CA GLU A 478 38.27 11.87 -48.14
C GLU A 478 37.30 12.82 -47.36
N GLU A 479 37.33 12.96 -46.01
CA GLU A 479 37.35 11.97 -44.92
C GLU A 479 36.74 12.59 -43.62
N LEU A 480 36.28 11.75 -42.66
CA LEU A 480 36.17 11.97 -41.19
C LEU A 480 35.37 13.14 -40.51
N ARG A 481 34.43 12.70 -39.65
CA ARG A 481 34.09 13.18 -38.27
C ARG A 481 33.59 14.61 -37.98
N GLY A 482 32.50 14.70 -37.21
CA GLY A 482 32.15 15.87 -36.38
C GLY A 482 30.87 15.67 -35.55
N ILE A 483 30.91 15.99 -34.24
CA ILE A 483 29.75 15.97 -33.32
C ILE A 483 29.55 17.39 -32.76
N ALA A 484 28.29 17.72 -32.44
CA ALA A 484 27.81 18.80 -31.55
C ALA A 484 27.22 20.10 -32.16
N PHE A 485 26.34 20.70 -31.36
CA PHE A 485 25.51 21.90 -31.59
C PHE A 485 26.31 23.19 -31.87
N PRO A 486 25.63 24.29 -32.27
CA PRO A 486 25.51 25.37 -31.29
C PRO A 486 24.18 26.18 -31.30
N SER A 487 24.07 27.05 -30.31
CA SER A 487 22.96 28.00 -30.06
C SER A 487 23.45 29.46 -30.07
N ARG A 488 22.48 30.41 -30.20
CA ARG A 488 22.53 31.87 -29.91
C ARG A 488 22.93 32.84 -31.02
N LEU A 489 22.10 33.89 -31.16
CA LEU A 489 22.46 35.28 -31.46
C LEU A 489 21.47 36.23 -30.71
N THR A 490 21.92 37.43 -30.36
CA THR A 490 21.23 38.50 -29.57
C THR A 490 21.26 39.81 -30.38
N PHE A 491 20.28 40.74 -30.44
CA PHE A 491 19.64 41.64 -29.43
C PHE A 491 18.33 42.27 -30.05
N GLY A 492 17.51 43.16 -29.44
CA GLY A 492 17.42 43.78 -28.10
C GLY A 492 16.47 45.02 -28.03
N HIS A 493 16.39 45.68 -26.85
CA HIS A 493 15.81 47.01 -26.49
C HIS A 493 14.29 47.36 -26.56
N LEU A 494 13.65 47.31 -25.35
CA LEU A 494 12.84 48.36 -24.64
C LEU A 494 11.51 48.92 -25.22
N PRO A 495 10.58 49.52 -24.39
CA PRO A 495 10.53 49.67 -22.92
C PRO A 495 9.21 49.23 -22.20
N PHE A 496 9.20 49.43 -20.87
CA PHE A 496 8.15 49.31 -19.82
C PHE A 496 6.84 50.12 -20.07
N PRO A 497 5.67 49.79 -19.41
CA PRO A 497 5.45 50.10 -17.99
C PRO A 497 4.70 49.09 -17.10
N VAL A 498 4.82 49.35 -15.79
CA VAL A 498 4.25 48.65 -14.63
C VAL A 498 2.79 49.05 -14.38
N ASN A 499 1.95 48.16 -13.87
CA ASN A 499 0.91 48.59 -12.91
C ASN A 499 0.52 47.53 -11.87
N ARG A 500 0.01 48.00 -10.72
CA ARG A 500 -0.32 47.22 -9.52
C ARG A 500 -1.82 46.92 -9.40
N HIS A 501 -2.14 46.08 -8.39
CA HIS A 501 -3.43 45.85 -7.73
C HIS A 501 -4.40 44.86 -8.38
N PHE A 502 -4.83 43.90 -7.55
CA PHE A 502 -6.18 43.55 -7.10
C PHE A 502 -6.11 42.07 -6.66
N CYS A 503 -6.79 41.55 -5.64
CA CYS A 503 -7.42 42.03 -4.42
C CYS A 503 -7.92 40.76 -3.71
N GLN A 504 -8.17 40.78 -2.40
CA GLN A 504 -9.01 39.75 -1.79
C GLN A 504 -10.46 39.91 -2.29
N CYS A 505 -11.17 38.81 -2.53
CA CYS A 505 -12.38 38.47 -1.78
C CYS A 505 -13.09 37.23 -2.35
N SER A 506 -13.70 36.48 -1.44
CA SER A 506 -14.72 35.47 -1.70
C SER A 506 -15.87 36.04 -2.55
N PHE A 507 -16.51 35.22 -3.39
CA PHE A 507 -17.97 35.29 -3.53
C PHE A 507 -18.60 33.96 -3.93
N TYR A 508 -19.82 33.77 -3.44
CA TYR A 508 -20.70 32.63 -3.67
C TYR A 508 -21.41 32.71 -5.04
N SER A 509 -21.68 31.53 -5.61
CA SER A 509 -22.89 31.15 -6.36
C SER A 509 -23.15 31.70 -7.78
N LEU A 510 -23.96 30.90 -8.51
CA LEU A 510 -24.66 31.15 -9.78
C LEU A 510 -23.81 31.20 -11.07
N PHE A 511 -23.95 30.17 -11.91
CA PHE A 511 -24.94 30.18 -13.01
C PHE A 511 -25.30 28.71 -13.40
N PRO A 512 -26.48 28.43 -13.98
CA PRO A 512 -26.99 27.07 -14.15
C PRO A 512 -26.72 26.49 -15.55
N LEU A 513 -26.54 25.17 -15.62
CA LEU A 513 -26.65 24.43 -16.88
C LEU A 513 -27.62 23.26 -16.73
N SER A 514 -28.73 23.37 -17.46
CA SER A 514 -29.80 22.39 -17.52
C SER A 514 -29.35 21.08 -18.15
N PHE A 515 -29.51 19.97 -17.43
CA PHE A 515 -29.57 18.63 -18.02
C PHE A 515 -30.78 17.85 -17.50
N GLN A 516 -31.35 17.06 -18.40
CA GLN A 516 -32.73 16.60 -18.37
C GLN A 516 -32.80 15.19 -17.77
N VAL A 517 -33.08 15.08 -16.47
CA VAL A 517 -33.31 13.78 -15.81
C VAL A 517 -34.77 13.36 -16.00
N GLY A 518 -34.97 12.22 -16.65
CA GLY A 518 -36.29 11.63 -16.85
C GLY A 518 -36.86 11.03 -15.56
N SER A 519 -37.97 11.61 -15.10
CA SER A 519 -39.11 10.94 -14.46
C SER A 519 -38.86 9.59 -13.75
N LEU A 520 -38.65 9.64 -12.44
CA LEU A 520 -39.31 8.78 -11.44
C LEU A 520 -39.04 9.32 -10.02
N VAL A 521 -39.94 9.01 -9.09
CA VAL A 521 -39.96 9.47 -7.68
C VAL A 521 -40.23 10.98 -7.50
N LYS A 522 -41.52 11.33 -7.39
CA LYS A 522 -41.99 12.60 -6.82
C LYS A 522 -43.30 12.41 -6.06
N GLN A 523 -43.21 12.00 -4.80
CA GLN A 523 -44.32 12.04 -3.84
C GLN A 523 -43.80 12.13 -2.40
N SER A 524 -44.59 12.76 -1.53
CA SER A 524 -44.37 12.94 -0.09
C SER A 524 -43.17 13.79 0.37
N LEU A 525 -43.34 15.12 0.35
CA LEU A 525 -42.73 16.04 1.33
C LEU A 525 -43.56 17.34 1.37
N LEU A 526 -44.68 17.31 2.09
CA LEU A 526 -45.50 18.47 2.51
C LEU A 526 -46.60 18.00 3.46
N GLY A 527 -46.62 18.53 4.69
CA GLY A 527 -47.38 18.00 5.83
C GLY A 527 -46.53 17.01 6.65
N THR A 528 -46.27 17.23 7.93
CA THR A 528 -46.78 18.23 8.90
C THR A 528 -45.65 18.81 9.73
#